data_AF-A0A7C4N577-F1
#
_entry.id   AF-A0A7C4N577-F1
#
_cell.length_a   1.000
_cell.length_b   1.000
_cell.length_c   1.000
_cell.angle_alpha   90.00
_cell.angle_beta   90.00
_cell.angle_gamma   90.00
#
_symmetry.space_group_name_H-M   'P 1'
#
loop_
_entity.id
_entity.type
_entity.pdbx_description
1 polymer ?
#
loop_
_entity_poly.entity_id
_entity_poly.type
_entity_poly.pdbx_seq_one_letter_code
_entity_poly.pdbx_strand_id
1 'polypeptide(L)'
;MRIIYCTDVHGAFERVRELLYETIADVYIVSGDLIDIPFYNMDSAIRYYELQMYFDTMRKQMGRDDVTVEDFVDELMEMPHITEEDAELGAKYQQYTIRARRVMQQKYKVLANIFSFKPQSYIFTLPGNYDMDLKYTSLHDRDLHLHWYQVDDQVIAGYGGADVFTAGIPQKYVVPYKAGIGIDDRKNEMYNFFKAVRPGIIVTHQPAHGVLDWLAPVGPTGSPALRTYCDNNPVLLCLTGHIHGSWGIKEVEHTLYVNPSPFGDITTVHHDVLEGGFFYQIELEGNTITHILYRKLYNERVYDLAEYLKKDGEWVETIIDEGRYDAKKKLVNVDMNILPYSHIPEIELFKEIKNFFRMFQTEESELRVEKMEEIVRRIEPMVEDIAMDVLGSVNVGLSQPSSDIDMVLYLRCGAQCPDNLLSCNCCKDAATMIRNALQDEYKFEVLDCIDLNEVEKNINEKNYESETLQRFVAYRSICRPINYRVIAPLEDMLNQDIEFRKEVEGSIRSYFRIFVTTSQHVRSFKKYENRLKTIGIRLPDSIRRKILQYLQSEEDKEI
;
A
#
# COMPACT_ATOMS: atom_id res chain seq x y z
N MET A 1 1.92 4.56 18.44
CA MET A 1 2.66 4.19 17.22
C MET A 1 1.74 3.44 16.27
N ARG A 2 1.55 3.95 15.05
CA ARG A 2 0.81 3.32 13.96
C ARG A 2 1.80 2.73 12.96
N ILE A 3 1.66 1.45 12.65
CA ILE A 3 2.48 0.72 11.68
C ILE A 3 1.62 0.34 10.48
N ILE A 4 2.12 0.59 9.27
CA ILE A 4 1.58 0.00 8.03
C ILE A 4 2.57 -1.04 7.52
N TYR A 5 2.07 -2.27 7.39
CA TYR A 5 2.85 -3.41 6.93
C TYR A 5 2.30 -3.99 5.64
N CYS A 6 3.14 -4.02 4.60
CA CYS A 6 2.86 -4.74 3.37
C CYS A 6 4.08 -5.57 2.94
N THR A 7 3.82 -6.68 2.26
CA THR A 7 4.87 -7.57 1.77
C THR A 7 4.54 -8.17 0.41
N ASP A 8 5.56 -8.70 -0.27
CA ASP A 8 5.46 -9.30 -1.60
C ASP A 8 4.99 -8.25 -2.61
N VAL A 9 5.80 -7.21 -2.78
CA VAL A 9 5.46 -6.03 -3.61
C VAL A 9 5.44 -6.36 -5.09
N HIS A 10 6.25 -7.32 -5.53
CA HIS A 10 6.37 -7.79 -6.92
C HIS A 10 6.40 -6.63 -7.92
N GLY A 11 7.24 -5.61 -7.68
CA GLY A 11 7.41 -4.48 -8.57
C GLY A 11 6.24 -3.50 -8.64
N ALA A 12 5.20 -3.63 -7.80
CA ALA A 12 4.04 -2.73 -7.73
C ALA A 12 4.37 -1.36 -7.09
N PHE A 13 5.41 -0.70 -7.57
CA PHE A 13 5.93 0.57 -7.03
C PHE A 13 4.91 1.71 -7.09
N GLU A 14 4.08 1.72 -8.14
CA GLU A 14 2.99 2.69 -8.25
C GLU A 14 1.99 2.53 -7.10
N ARG A 15 1.63 1.28 -6.77
CA ARG A 15 0.78 0.97 -5.63
C ARG A 15 1.43 1.30 -4.30
N VAL A 16 2.75 1.14 -4.16
CA VAL A 16 3.49 1.60 -2.97
C VAL A 16 3.41 3.12 -2.84
N ARG A 17 3.55 3.85 -3.95
CA ARG A 17 3.38 5.32 -3.97
C ARG A 17 1.97 5.70 -3.52
N GLU A 18 0.94 5.06 -4.06
CA GLU A 18 -0.45 5.26 -3.66
C GLU A 18 -0.66 4.96 -2.16
N LEU A 19 -0.09 3.86 -1.63
CA LEU A 19 -0.18 3.51 -0.22
C LEU A 19 0.35 4.64 0.68
N LEU A 20 1.51 5.20 0.36
CA LEU A 20 2.11 6.29 1.14
C LEU A 20 1.29 7.58 1.09
N TYR A 21 0.52 7.80 0.01
CA TYR A 21 -0.33 8.98 -0.15
C TYR A 21 -1.66 8.81 0.55
N GLU A 22 -2.30 7.64 0.41
CA GLU A 22 -3.62 7.37 0.94
C GLU A 22 -3.63 7.04 2.43
N THR A 23 -2.47 6.78 3.01
CA THR A 23 -2.36 6.40 4.42
C THR A 23 -1.41 7.31 5.20
N ILE A 24 -1.56 7.27 6.52
CA ILE A 24 -0.70 7.96 7.49
C ILE A 24 -0.29 6.92 8.52
N ALA A 25 1.01 6.86 8.81
CA ALA A 25 1.59 5.99 9.83
C ALA A 25 2.93 6.55 10.30
N ASP A 26 3.31 6.23 11.54
CA ASP A 26 4.62 6.54 12.10
C ASP A 26 5.70 5.68 11.43
N VAL A 27 5.36 4.41 11.17
CA VAL A 27 6.26 3.42 10.56
C VAL A 27 5.60 2.72 9.39
N TYR A 28 6.28 2.70 8.24
CA TYR A 28 5.99 1.85 7.11
C TYR A 28 7.04 0.74 7.03
N ILE A 29 6.58 -0.50 6.92
CA ILE A 29 7.44 -1.65 6.67
C ILE A 29 6.98 -2.24 5.34
N VAL A 30 7.82 -2.06 4.32
CA VAL A 30 7.61 -2.56 2.96
C VAL A 30 8.62 -3.68 2.72
N SER A 31 8.22 -4.93 2.97
CA SER A 31 9.13 -6.08 2.91
C SER A 31 8.88 -6.96 1.71
N GLY A 32 9.80 -7.89 1.45
CA GLY A 32 9.55 -9.10 0.67
C GLY A 32 9.30 -8.86 -0.81
N ASP A 33 10.09 -9.54 -1.63
CA ASP A 33 9.98 -9.55 -3.09
C ASP A 33 9.64 -8.17 -3.66
N LEU A 34 10.49 -7.19 -3.37
CA LEU A 34 10.27 -5.79 -3.72
C LEU A 34 10.15 -5.62 -5.23
N ILE A 35 10.90 -6.41 -5.99
CA ILE A 35 10.85 -6.48 -7.46
C ILE A 35 10.22 -7.78 -7.96
N ASP A 36 9.71 -7.75 -9.18
CA ASP A 36 9.11 -8.86 -9.91
C ASP A 36 10.12 -9.65 -10.77
N ILE A 37 10.88 -8.93 -11.61
CA ILE A 37 11.88 -9.47 -12.53
C ILE A 37 13.08 -8.53 -12.60
N PRO A 38 14.30 -9.03 -12.92
CA PRO A 38 15.49 -8.20 -12.95
C PRO A 38 15.70 -7.53 -14.33
N PHE A 39 14.63 -7.37 -15.11
CA PHE A 39 14.64 -6.75 -16.44
C PHE A 39 13.43 -5.82 -16.63
N TYR A 40 13.46 -4.97 -17.66
CA TYR A 40 12.34 -4.09 -18.03
C TYR A 40 11.38 -4.71 -19.05
N ASN A 41 11.74 -5.86 -19.64
CA ASN A 41 10.90 -6.56 -20.60
C ASN A 41 10.98 -8.07 -20.37
N MET A 42 9.89 -8.74 -20.70
CA MET A 42 9.73 -10.17 -20.47
C MET A 42 10.68 -11.00 -21.34
N ASP A 43 10.94 -10.59 -22.58
CA ASP A 43 11.85 -11.32 -23.48
C ASP A 43 13.27 -11.47 -22.91
N SER A 44 13.79 -10.41 -22.29
CA SER A 44 15.11 -10.46 -21.64
C SER A 44 15.10 -11.35 -20.40
N ALA A 45 14.00 -11.34 -19.65
CA ALA A 45 13.83 -12.20 -18.48
C ALA A 45 13.73 -13.68 -18.88
N ILE A 46 12.97 -14.01 -19.93
CA ILE A 46 12.86 -15.37 -20.48
C ILE A 46 14.22 -15.86 -20.96
N ARG A 47 14.93 -15.08 -21.79
CA ARG A 47 16.26 -15.46 -22.30
C ARG A 47 17.26 -15.68 -21.17
N TYR A 48 17.23 -14.83 -20.14
CA TYR A 48 18.08 -15.00 -18.97
C TYR A 48 17.75 -16.28 -18.20
N TYR A 49 16.47 -16.54 -17.97
CA TYR A 49 15.98 -17.76 -17.33
C TYR A 49 16.41 -19.01 -18.10
N GLU A 50 16.25 -19.04 -19.43
CA GLU A 50 16.66 -20.17 -20.28
C GLU A 50 18.16 -20.45 -20.16
N LEU A 51 18.99 -19.41 -20.23
CA LEU A 51 20.44 -19.53 -20.03
C LEU A 51 20.78 -20.01 -18.61
N GLN A 52 20.11 -19.47 -17.59
CA GLN A 52 20.31 -19.89 -16.20
C GLN A 52 19.98 -21.37 -16.02
N MET A 53 18.87 -21.85 -16.60
CA MET A 53 18.45 -23.26 -16.50
C MET A 53 19.37 -24.20 -17.27
N TYR A 54 19.87 -23.74 -18.43
CA TYR A 54 20.89 -24.45 -19.19
C TYR A 54 22.15 -24.70 -18.34
N PHE A 55 22.71 -23.63 -17.75
CA PHE A 55 23.91 -23.75 -16.94
C PHE A 55 23.67 -24.43 -15.58
N ASP A 56 22.50 -24.26 -14.96
CA ASP A 56 22.16 -24.98 -13.74
C ASP A 56 22.07 -26.49 -13.97
N THR A 57 21.52 -26.91 -15.12
CA THR A 57 21.48 -28.33 -15.51
C THR A 57 22.88 -28.88 -15.70
N MET A 58 23.75 -28.15 -16.40
CA MET A 58 25.14 -28.54 -16.62
C MET A 58 25.91 -28.63 -15.29
N ARG A 59 25.77 -27.62 -14.43
CA ARG A 59 26.36 -27.56 -13.08
C ARG A 59 26.00 -28.79 -12.25
N LYS A 60 24.71 -29.16 -12.23
CA LYS A 60 24.21 -30.37 -11.53
C LYS A 60 24.76 -31.66 -12.13
N GLN A 61 24.81 -31.77 -13.46
CA GLN A 61 25.39 -32.95 -14.14
C GLN A 61 26.88 -33.12 -13.84
N MET A 62 27.59 -32.03 -13.61
CA MET A 62 29.00 -32.03 -13.19
C MET A 62 29.19 -32.18 -11.67
N GLY A 63 28.11 -32.30 -10.89
CA GLY A 63 28.15 -32.48 -9.43
C GLY A 63 28.65 -31.24 -8.68
N ARG A 64 28.45 -30.04 -9.25
CA ARG A 64 28.92 -28.75 -8.71
C ARG A 64 27.81 -27.97 -8.00
N ASP A 65 27.04 -28.69 -7.17
CA ASP A 65 25.94 -28.10 -6.40
C ASP A 65 26.41 -27.09 -5.32
N ASP A 66 27.72 -27.08 -5.02
CA ASP A 66 28.39 -26.29 -4.00
C ASP A 66 28.59 -24.81 -4.36
N VAL A 67 28.52 -24.46 -5.65
CA VAL A 67 28.70 -23.07 -6.16
C VAL A 67 27.43 -22.56 -6.82
N THR A 68 27.28 -21.24 -6.92
CA THR A 68 26.16 -20.63 -7.65
C THR A 68 26.26 -20.90 -9.16
N VAL A 69 25.15 -20.73 -9.89
CA VAL A 69 25.17 -20.86 -11.37
C VAL A 69 26.12 -19.85 -12.00
N GLU A 70 26.15 -18.63 -11.49
CA GLU A 70 27.06 -17.60 -12.00
C GLU A 70 28.53 -17.93 -11.75
N ASP A 71 28.89 -18.38 -10.54
CA ASP A 71 30.27 -18.76 -10.24
C ASP A 71 30.70 -20.01 -11.03
N PHE A 72 29.78 -20.96 -11.25
CA PHE A 72 30.01 -22.10 -12.13
C PHE A 72 30.31 -21.67 -13.57
N VAL A 73 29.54 -20.72 -14.12
CA VAL A 73 29.82 -20.20 -15.47
C VAL A 73 31.14 -19.45 -15.53
N ASP A 74 31.45 -18.64 -14.51
CA ASP A 74 32.73 -17.94 -14.43
C ASP A 74 33.90 -18.94 -14.46
N GLU A 75 33.84 -20.04 -13.70
CA GLU A 75 34.84 -21.12 -13.72
C GLU A 75 34.86 -21.90 -15.04
N LEU A 76 33.69 -22.21 -15.61
CA LEU A 76 33.55 -22.95 -16.88
C LEU A 76 34.27 -22.21 -18.02
N MET A 77 34.12 -20.88 -18.06
CA MET A 77 34.76 -20.01 -19.06
C MET A 77 36.29 -19.97 -18.95
N GLU A 78 36.86 -20.39 -17.83
CA GLU A 78 38.31 -20.52 -17.63
C GLU A 78 38.86 -21.90 -18.02
N MET A 79 38.00 -22.87 -18.36
CA MET A 79 38.42 -24.23 -18.69
C MET A 79 39.07 -24.32 -20.09
N PRO A 80 40.22 -25.01 -20.24
CA PRO A 80 40.96 -25.07 -21.50
C PRO A 80 40.28 -25.86 -22.63
N HIS A 81 39.19 -26.58 -22.34
CA HIS A 81 38.49 -27.45 -23.30
C HIS A 81 36.99 -27.15 -23.40
N ILE A 82 36.57 -25.92 -23.07
CA ILE A 82 35.18 -25.47 -23.27
C ILE A 82 34.81 -25.52 -24.76
N THR A 83 33.58 -25.91 -25.08
CA THR A 83 33.10 -25.88 -26.48
C THR A 83 32.82 -24.45 -26.94
N GLU A 84 32.85 -24.20 -28.25
CA GLU A 84 32.56 -22.86 -28.80
C GLU A 84 31.12 -22.41 -28.49
N GLU A 85 30.16 -23.35 -28.50
CA GLU A 85 28.76 -23.10 -28.15
C GLU A 85 28.60 -22.71 -26.68
N ASP A 86 29.19 -23.49 -25.76
CA ASP A 86 29.15 -23.20 -24.31
C ASP A 86 29.79 -21.85 -24.00
N ALA A 87 30.90 -21.52 -24.68
CA ALA A 87 31.58 -20.24 -24.51
C ALA A 87 30.71 -19.07 -24.96
N GLU A 88 30.00 -19.20 -26.09
CA GLU A 88 29.09 -18.15 -26.58
C GLU A 88 27.88 -17.96 -25.64
N LEU A 89 27.28 -19.06 -25.18
CA LEU A 89 26.17 -19.03 -24.21
C LEU A 89 26.61 -18.46 -22.86
N GLY A 90 27.82 -18.82 -22.40
CA GLY A 90 28.38 -18.36 -21.13
C GLY A 90 28.64 -16.85 -21.14
N ALA A 91 29.24 -16.36 -22.23
CA ALA A 91 29.44 -14.93 -22.44
C ALA A 91 28.10 -14.15 -22.46
N LYS A 92 27.07 -14.68 -23.13
CA LYS A 92 25.72 -14.09 -23.12
C LYS A 92 25.15 -14.07 -21.70
N TYR A 93 25.24 -15.18 -20.97
CA TYR A 93 24.73 -15.28 -19.61
C TYR A 93 25.41 -14.31 -18.64
N GLN A 94 26.73 -14.15 -18.71
CA GLN A 94 27.48 -13.14 -17.94
C GLN A 94 27.01 -11.72 -18.26
N GLN A 95 26.81 -11.39 -19.55
CA GLN A 95 26.30 -10.08 -19.96
C GLN A 95 24.89 -9.81 -19.43
N TYR A 96 23.99 -10.79 -19.52
CA TYR A 96 22.64 -10.67 -18.96
C TYR A 96 22.68 -10.54 -17.44
N THR A 97 23.56 -11.25 -16.74
CA THR A 97 23.74 -11.16 -15.28
C THR A 97 24.19 -9.75 -14.86
N ILE A 98 25.13 -9.13 -15.58
CA ILE A 98 25.56 -7.75 -15.32
C ILE A 98 24.41 -6.77 -15.58
N ARG A 99 23.66 -6.98 -16.66
CA ARG A 99 22.49 -6.15 -17.00
C ARG A 99 21.39 -6.27 -15.94
N ALA A 100 21.09 -7.48 -15.49
CA ALA A 100 20.13 -7.79 -14.44
C ALA A 100 20.42 -6.98 -13.18
N ARG A 101 21.66 -7.05 -12.67
CA ARG A 101 22.11 -6.26 -11.52
C ARG A 101 21.83 -4.76 -11.68
N ARG A 102 22.18 -4.19 -12.83
CA ARG A 102 21.98 -2.76 -13.10
C ARG A 102 20.52 -2.39 -13.08
N VAL A 103 19.65 -3.20 -13.69
CA VAL A 103 18.20 -2.96 -13.70
C VAL A 103 17.62 -3.07 -12.30
N MET A 104 17.98 -4.11 -11.53
CA MET A 104 17.57 -4.24 -10.13
C MET A 104 17.93 -2.99 -9.32
N GLN A 105 19.18 -2.54 -9.40
CA GLN A 105 19.64 -1.31 -8.73
C GLN A 105 18.85 -0.05 -9.14
N GLN A 106 18.48 0.08 -10.43
CA GLN A 106 17.63 1.19 -10.87
C GLN A 106 16.21 1.08 -10.32
N LYS A 107 15.62 -0.13 -10.26
CA LYS A 107 14.31 -0.35 -9.63
C LYS A 107 14.33 0.06 -8.15
N TYR A 108 15.33 -0.34 -7.38
CA TYR A 108 15.47 0.11 -5.98
C TYR A 108 15.67 1.61 -5.83
N LYS A 109 16.36 2.26 -6.79
CA LYS A 109 16.47 3.72 -6.81
C LYS A 109 15.12 4.41 -7.03
N VAL A 110 14.26 3.85 -7.87
CA VAL A 110 12.88 4.35 -8.04
C VAL A 110 12.12 4.24 -6.73
N LEU A 111 12.19 3.09 -6.05
CA LEU A 111 11.53 2.90 -4.77
C LEU A 111 12.07 3.84 -3.68
N ALA A 112 13.39 4.04 -3.61
CA ALA A 112 14.01 5.01 -2.70
C ALA A 112 13.52 6.45 -2.95
N ASN A 113 13.31 6.83 -4.21
CA ASN A 113 12.73 8.14 -4.55
C ASN A 113 11.27 8.23 -4.09
N ILE A 114 10.48 7.17 -4.23
CA ILE A 114 9.09 7.13 -3.74
C ILE A 114 9.05 7.35 -2.23
N PHE A 115 9.94 6.68 -1.48
CA PHE A 115 10.05 6.85 -0.03
C PHE A 115 10.49 8.26 0.40
N SER A 116 11.27 8.97 -0.43
CA SER A 116 11.71 10.33 -0.12
C SER A 116 10.58 11.35 -0.01
N PHE A 117 9.39 11.05 -0.56
CA PHE A 117 8.22 11.92 -0.48
C PHE A 117 7.48 11.87 0.86
N LYS A 118 7.85 10.95 1.77
CA LYS A 118 7.24 10.86 3.10
C LYS A 118 8.31 10.95 4.20
N PRO A 119 8.97 12.13 4.36
CA PRO A 119 10.11 12.28 5.26
C PRO A 119 9.75 12.25 6.75
N GLN A 120 8.46 12.40 7.10
CA GLN A 120 8.00 12.42 8.48
C GLN A 120 7.75 11.01 9.06
N SER A 121 7.71 9.99 8.21
CA SER A 121 7.52 8.60 8.64
C SER A 121 8.83 7.82 8.53
N TYR A 122 9.03 6.90 9.46
CA TYR A 122 10.04 5.86 9.27
C TYR A 122 9.58 4.91 8.18
N ILE A 123 10.44 4.63 7.20
CA ILE A 123 10.16 3.66 6.15
C ILE A 123 11.32 2.68 6.11
N PHE A 124 11.01 1.44 6.44
CA PHE A 124 11.93 0.32 6.44
C PHE A 124 11.59 -0.68 5.34
N THR A 125 12.62 -1.35 4.85
CA THR A 125 12.52 -2.38 3.82
C THR A 125 13.25 -3.64 4.21
N LEU A 126 12.77 -4.78 3.73
CA LEU A 126 13.42 -6.06 3.91
C LEU A 126 13.44 -6.81 2.56
N PRO A 127 14.58 -7.33 2.11
CA PRO A 127 14.64 -8.11 0.87
C PRO A 127 13.95 -9.48 1.03
N GLY A 128 13.22 -9.90 0.00
CA GLY A 128 12.75 -11.28 -0.15
C GLY A 128 13.69 -12.15 -0.99
N ASN A 129 13.17 -13.21 -1.61
CA ASN A 129 13.93 -14.12 -2.46
C ASN A 129 14.06 -13.65 -3.92
N TYR A 130 13.31 -12.63 -4.31
CA TYR A 130 13.47 -11.93 -5.60
C TYR A 130 14.48 -10.79 -5.53
N ASP A 131 14.88 -10.40 -4.32
CA ASP A 131 15.64 -9.20 -4.09
C ASP A 131 17.14 -9.44 -3.99
N MET A 132 17.91 -8.48 -4.49
CA MET A 132 19.34 -8.44 -4.18
C MET A 132 19.59 -7.93 -2.77
N ASP A 133 20.79 -8.18 -2.26
CA ASP A 133 21.26 -7.59 -1.00
C ASP A 133 21.20 -6.05 -1.05
N LEU A 134 20.30 -5.47 -0.23
CA LEU A 134 19.94 -4.05 -0.29
C LEU A 134 21.07 -3.14 0.17
N LYS A 135 22.08 -3.65 0.90
CA LYS A 135 23.26 -2.88 1.30
C LYS A 135 24.05 -2.32 0.11
N TYR A 136 23.87 -2.88 -1.09
CA TYR A 136 24.49 -2.42 -2.33
C TYR A 136 23.55 -1.59 -3.22
N THR A 137 22.49 -1.04 -2.64
CA THR A 137 21.42 -0.34 -3.36
C THR A 137 21.12 1.03 -2.73
N SER A 138 20.22 1.79 -3.37
CA SER A 138 19.72 3.06 -2.82
C SER A 138 18.79 2.90 -1.60
N LEU A 139 18.49 1.65 -1.19
CA LEU A 139 17.67 1.34 -0.01
C LEU A 139 18.49 0.98 1.23
N HIS A 140 19.83 1.00 1.17
CA HIS A 140 20.70 0.56 2.27
C HIS A 140 20.41 1.25 3.62
N ASP A 141 20.08 2.55 3.63
CA ASP A 141 19.74 3.30 4.85
C ASP A 141 18.40 2.88 5.48
N ARG A 142 17.62 2.05 4.78
CA ARG A 142 16.28 1.58 5.17
C ARG A 142 16.24 0.06 5.30
N ASP A 143 17.35 -0.63 5.04
CA ASP A 143 17.41 -2.09 5.07
C ASP A 143 17.29 -2.60 6.51
N LEU A 144 16.45 -3.63 6.68
CA LEU A 144 16.27 -4.36 7.93
C LEU A 144 17.07 -5.66 7.98
N HIS A 145 17.57 -6.20 6.86
CA HIS A 145 18.29 -7.48 6.89
C HIS A 145 19.58 -7.32 7.70
N LEU A 146 19.67 -8.01 8.84
CA LEU A 146 20.76 -7.88 9.82
C LEU A 146 20.94 -6.47 10.40
N HIS A 147 19.88 -5.67 10.34
CA HIS A 147 19.82 -4.33 10.93
C HIS A 147 18.63 -4.23 11.89
N TRP A 148 18.71 -3.25 12.77
CA TRP A 148 17.65 -2.94 13.72
C TRP A 148 17.56 -1.43 13.92
N TYR A 149 16.37 -0.98 14.27
CA TYR A 149 16.07 0.42 14.54
C TYR A 149 15.22 0.52 15.79
N GLN A 150 15.51 1.50 16.63
CA GLN A 150 14.66 1.89 17.75
C GLN A 150 13.65 2.92 17.25
N VAL A 151 12.36 2.63 17.39
CA VAL A 151 11.28 3.60 17.18
C VAL A 151 10.40 3.59 18.42
N ASP A 152 10.27 4.75 19.07
CA ASP A 152 9.68 4.89 20.40
C ASP A 152 10.24 3.85 21.39
N ASP A 153 9.38 3.04 21.98
CA ASP A 153 9.76 1.98 22.95
C ASP A 153 10.05 0.62 22.28
N GLN A 154 9.93 0.50 20.95
CA GLN A 154 10.10 -0.76 20.23
C GLN A 154 11.44 -0.84 19.49
N VAL A 155 12.12 -1.99 19.64
CA VAL A 155 13.20 -2.41 18.75
C VAL A 155 12.60 -3.20 17.60
N ILE A 156 12.76 -2.69 16.38
CA ILE A 156 12.35 -3.35 15.13
C ILE A 156 13.61 -3.91 14.48
N ALA A 157 13.64 -5.22 14.21
CA ALA A 157 14.77 -5.87 13.56
C ALA A 157 14.30 -6.86 12.48
N GLY A 158 15.14 -7.12 11.48
CA GLY A 158 14.75 -8.06 10.43
C GLY A 158 15.83 -8.98 9.89
N TYR A 159 15.36 -10.00 9.18
CA TYR A 159 16.21 -10.94 8.46
C TYR A 159 15.54 -11.34 7.15
N GLY A 160 16.03 -10.77 6.05
CA GLY A 160 15.53 -11.00 4.70
C GLY A 160 16.07 -12.26 4.01
N GLY A 161 15.63 -12.47 2.78
CA GLY A 161 15.87 -13.68 2.00
C GLY A 161 14.92 -14.82 2.36
N ALA A 162 15.00 -15.92 1.61
CA ALA A 162 14.35 -17.19 1.94
C ALA A 162 15.18 -18.38 1.45
N ASP A 163 14.92 -19.55 2.03
CA ASP A 163 15.55 -20.83 1.73
C ASP A 163 14.99 -21.45 0.43
N VAL A 164 15.10 -20.72 -0.68
CA VAL A 164 14.56 -21.15 -1.98
C VAL A 164 15.42 -20.64 -3.13
N PHE A 165 15.55 -21.47 -4.17
CA PHE A 165 16.12 -21.03 -5.44
C PHE A 165 15.06 -20.33 -6.29
N THR A 166 15.24 -19.03 -6.55
CA THR A 166 14.37 -18.23 -7.42
C THR A 166 14.92 -18.18 -8.85
N ALA A 167 14.35 -18.97 -9.75
CA ALA A 167 14.77 -18.97 -11.15
C ALA A 167 14.47 -17.62 -11.84
N GLY A 168 15.35 -17.21 -12.75
CA GLY A 168 15.29 -15.91 -13.42
C GLY A 168 15.88 -14.76 -12.61
N ILE A 169 16.26 -14.99 -11.34
CA ILE A 169 16.96 -14.02 -10.48
C ILE A 169 18.44 -14.42 -10.36
N PRO A 170 19.40 -13.50 -10.47
CA PRO A 170 20.81 -13.84 -10.34
C PRO A 170 21.18 -14.24 -8.90
N GLN A 171 21.58 -15.50 -8.68
CA GLN A 171 21.78 -16.05 -7.33
C GLN A 171 22.89 -15.30 -6.58
N LYS A 172 23.98 -14.97 -7.27
CA LYS A 172 25.13 -14.26 -6.69
C LYS A 172 24.83 -12.90 -6.06
N TYR A 173 23.68 -12.29 -6.37
CA TYR A 173 23.31 -10.96 -5.85
C TYR A 173 22.24 -11.01 -4.77
N VAL A 174 21.49 -12.11 -4.65
CA VAL A 174 20.45 -12.29 -3.63
C VAL A 174 21.08 -12.42 -2.25
N VAL A 175 20.33 -12.06 -1.21
CA VAL A 175 20.71 -12.29 0.18
C VAL A 175 20.90 -13.79 0.44
N PRO A 176 22.11 -14.25 0.83
CA PRO A 176 22.32 -15.65 1.16
C PRO A 176 21.55 -16.00 2.44
N TYR A 177 20.57 -16.91 2.34
CA TYR A 177 19.75 -17.28 3.48
C TYR A 177 20.46 -18.32 4.37
N LYS A 178 21.15 -17.86 5.41
CA LYS A 178 21.89 -18.71 6.37
C LYS A 178 21.07 -19.04 7.61
N ALA A 179 19.77 -19.17 7.43
CA ALA A 179 18.80 -19.51 8.46
C ALA A 179 17.83 -20.63 8.03
N GLY A 180 18.21 -21.38 7.00
CA GLY A 180 17.43 -22.45 6.39
C GLY A 180 17.12 -23.64 7.29
N ILE A 181 16.26 -24.52 6.78
CA ILE A 181 15.80 -25.71 7.51
C ILE A 181 16.98 -26.67 7.72
N GLY A 182 17.11 -27.19 8.95
CA GLY A 182 18.17 -28.14 9.32
C GLY A 182 19.47 -27.51 9.82
N ILE A 183 19.57 -26.17 9.86
CA ILE A 183 20.67 -25.46 10.51
C ILE A 183 20.40 -25.39 12.03
N ASP A 184 21.34 -25.90 12.82
CA ASP A 184 21.31 -25.79 14.29
C ASP A 184 21.25 -24.31 14.74
N ASP A 185 20.42 -24.00 15.74
CA ASP A 185 20.21 -22.64 16.24
C ASP A 185 21.50 -21.90 16.60
N ARG A 186 22.53 -22.60 17.09
CA ARG A 186 23.82 -21.96 17.44
C ARG A 186 24.59 -21.49 16.22
N LYS A 187 24.31 -22.06 15.05
CA LYS A 187 24.91 -21.70 13.76
C LYS A 187 23.96 -20.92 12.87
N ASN A 188 22.70 -20.78 13.26
CA ASN A 188 21.69 -20.04 12.52
C ASN A 188 21.94 -18.52 12.66
N GLU A 189 22.18 -17.83 11.54
CA GLU A 189 22.59 -16.43 11.53
C GLU A 189 21.49 -15.51 12.06
N MET A 190 20.25 -15.72 11.62
CA MET A 190 19.07 -15.01 12.07
C MET A 190 18.85 -15.18 13.57
N TYR A 191 18.89 -16.41 14.08
CA TYR A 191 18.69 -16.68 15.51
C TYR A 191 19.74 -15.95 16.37
N ASN A 192 21.02 -16.03 15.97
CA ASN A 192 22.11 -15.37 16.68
C ASN A 192 21.99 -13.84 16.63
N PHE A 193 21.59 -13.30 15.49
CA PHE A 193 21.33 -11.88 15.33
C PHE A 193 20.21 -11.40 16.27
N PHE A 194 19.04 -12.04 16.24
CA PHE A 194 17.94 -11.67 17.11
C PHE A 194 18.26 -11.85 18.58
N LYS A 195 19.01 -12.90 18.96
CA LYS A 195 19.47 -13.09 20.35
C LYS A 195 20.35 -11.94 20.85
N ALA A 196 21.15 -11.35 19.97
CA ALA A 196 21.99 -10.20 20.30
C ALA A 196 21.17 -8.90 20.41
N VAL A 197 20.21 -8.69 19.51
CA VAL A 197 19.42 -7.46 19.41
C VAL A 197 18.23 -7.41 20.39
N ARG A 198 17.61 -8.57 20.64
CA ARG A 198 16.37 -8.74 21.44
C ARG A 198 15.21 -7.84 20.95
N PRO A 199 14.78 -7.98 19.69
CA PRO A 199 13.71 -7.16 19.13
C PRO A 199 12.35 -7.44 19.78
N GLY A 200 11.53 -6.41 19.91
CA GLY A 200 10.10 -6.53 20.22
C GLY A 200 9.26 -6.78 18.97
N ILE A 201 9.70 -6.25 17.82
CA ILE A 201 9.07 -6.45 16.51
C ILE A 201 10.08 -7.08 15.57
N ILE A 202 9.74 -8.23 15.01
CA ILE A 202 10.55 -8.96 14.03
C ILE A 202 9.91 -8.82 12.65
N VAL A 203 10.73 -8.60 11.62
CA VAL A 203 10.34 -8.65 10.22
C VAL A 203 11.18 -9.70 9.49
N THR A 204 10.55 -10.72 8.92
CA THR A 204 11.21 -11.70 8.06
C THR A 204 10.44 -11.89 6.77
N HIS A 205 11.11 -12.29 5.68
CA HIS A 205 10.37 -12.68 4.48
C HIS A 205 9.80 -14.08 4.64
N GLN A 206 10.67 -15.04 5.01
CA GLN A 206 10.26 -16.41 5.31
C GLN A 206 9.48 -16.47 6.64
N PRO A 207 8.29 -17.10 6.66
CA PRO A 207 7.47 -17.22 7.86
C PRO A 207 8.07 -18.19 8.89
N ALA A 208 7.49 -18.18 10.10
CA ALA A 208 7.88 -19.12 11.16
C ALA A 208 7.26 -20.50 10.93
N HIS A 209 7.99 -21.56 11.26
CA HIS A 209 7.50 -22.92 11.02
C HIS A 209 6.18 -23.21 11.76
N GLY A 210 5.18 -23.70 11.02
CA GLY A 210 3.84 -24.04 11.51
C GLY A 210 2.93 -22.83 11.75
N VAL A 211 3.32 -21.63 11.33
CA VAL A 211 2.56 -20.39 11.49
C VAL A 211 2.58 -19.61 10.18
N LEU A 212 1.43 -19.59 9.49
CA LEU A 212 1.25 -18.83 8.24
C LEU A 212 2.27 -19.22 7.15
N ASP A 213 2.64 -20.51 7.11
CA ASP A 213 3.73 -21.04 6.28
C ASP A 213 3.32 -22.26 5.43
N TRP A 214 2.01 -22.47 5.24
CA TRP A 214 1.51 -23.66 4.56
C TRP A 214 1.47 -23.47 3.04
N LEU A 215 2.30 -24.23 2.32
CA LEU A 215 2.30 -24.29 0.86
C LEU A 215 1.68 -25.60 0.39
N ALA A 216 0.49 -25.58 -0.22
CA ALA A 216 -0.11 -26.79 -0.77
C ALA A 216 0.57 -27.21 -2.09
N PRO A 217 0.87 -28.51 -2.31
CA PRO A 217 0.70 -29.67 -1.43
C PRO A 217 1.93 -29.99 -0.55
N VAL A 218 2.97 -29.14 -0.54
CA VAL A 218 4.26 -29.35 0.12
C VAL A 218 4.13 -29.48 1.65
N GLY A 219 3.28 -28.65 2.28
CA GLY A 219 3.15 -28.55 3.74
C GLY A 219 3.83 -27.29 4.30
N PRO A 220 4.19 -27.28 5.60
CA PRO A 220 4.85 -26.15 6.24
C PRO A 220 6.28 -25.94 5.73
N THR A 221 6.61 -24.73 5.29
CA THR A 221 7.94 -24.36 4.75
C THR A 221 8.66 -23.28 5.56
N GLY A 222 8.07 -22.85 6.68
CA GLY A 222 8.61 -21.79 7.52
C GLY A 222 9.89 -22.20 8.27
N SER A 223 10.59 -21.20 8.81
CA SER A 223 11.85 -21.36 9.55
C SER A 223 11.61 -21.90 10.97
N PRO A 224 12.16 -23.07 11.35
CA PRO A 224 12.05 -23.59 12.71
C PRO A 224 12.82 -22.75 13.74
N ALA A 225 13.93 -22.13 13.32
CA ALA A 225 14.72 -21.27 14.20
C ALA A 225 13.98 -19.97 14.53
N LEU A 226 13.26 -19.38 13.56
CA LEU A 226 12.41 -18.21 13.82
C LEU A 226 11.32 -18.57 14.82
N ARG A 227 10.65 -19.70 14.60
CA ARG A 227 9.63 -20.20 15.51
C ARG A 227 10.18 -20.38 16.93
N THR A 228 11.30 -21.08 17.05
CA THR A 228 11.98 -21.33 18.33
C THR A 228 12.39 -20.03 19.00
N TYR A 229 12.87 -19.03 18.25
CA TYR A 229 13.22 -17.74 18.81
C TYR A 229 12.01 -17.03 19.41
N CYS A 230 10.92 -16.89 18.65
CA CYS A 230 9.70 -16.20 19.11
C CYS A 230 9.05 -16.91 20.31
N ASP A 231 8.97 -18.24 20.31
CA ASP A 231 8.37 -19.01 21.41
C ASP A 231 9.13 -18.81 22.76
N ASN A 232 10.42 -18.45 22.71
CA ASN A 232 11.29 -18.38 23.89
C ASN A 232 11.74 -16.96 24.27
N ASN A 233 11.27 -15.93 23.56
CA ASN A 233 11.66 -14.54 23.80
C ASN A 233 10.43 -13.62 23.77
N PRO A 234 10.47 -12.44 24.42
CA PRO A 234 9.33 -11.53 24.48
C PRO A 234 9.16 -10.75 23.17
N VAL A 235 8.85 -11.44 22.07
CA VAL A 235 8.54 -10.84 20.76
C VAL A 235 7.05 -10.54 20.72
N LEU A 236 6.70 -9.27 20.56
CA LEU A 236 5.31 -8.81 20.47
C LEU A 236 4.70 -9.18 19.11
N LEU A 237 5.44 -8.91 18.03
CA LEU A 237 4.93 -8.95 16.67
C LEU A 237 5.97 -9.57 15.72
N CYS A 238 5.54 -10.53 14.91
CA CYS A 238 6.35 -11.15 13.86
C CYS A 238 5.67 -10.96 12.51
N LEU A 239 6.26 -10.10 11.68
CA LEU A 239 5.76 -9.70 10.36
C LEU A 239 6.42 -10.55 9.28
N THR A 240 5.61 -11.25 8.48
CA THR A 240 6.08 -12.26 7.50
C THR A 240 5.39 -12.14 6.14
N GLY A 241 5.98 -12.73 5.09
CA GLY A 241 5.42 -12.78 3.73
C GLY A 241 5.65 -14.14 3.04
N HIS A 242 6.08 -14.12 1.77
CA HIS A 242 6.53 -15.25 0.96
C HIS A 242 5.45 -16.28 0.57
N ILE A 243 4.69 -16.82 1.53
CA ILE A 243 3.66 -17.83 1.28
C ILE A 243 2.31 -17.14 1.06
N HIS A 244 2.10 -16.66 -0.16
CA HIS A 244 0.94 -15.82 -0.55
C HIS A 244 -0.44 -16.39 -0.16
N GLY A 245 -0.57 -17.72 -0.14
CA GLY A 245 -1.82 -18.41 0.21
C GLY A 245 -2.03 -18.61 1.71
N SER A 246 -1.01 -18.37 2.54
CA SER A 246 -1.04 -18.54 4.00
C SER A 246 -0.98 -17.19 4.69
N TRP A 247 -1.93 -16.32 4.35
CA TRP A 247 -2.10 -14.99 4.93
C TRP A 247 -2.98 -15.04 6.19
N GLY A 248 -3.00 -13.96 6.97
CA GLY A 248 -3.85 -13.78 8.13
C GLY A 248 -3.09 -13.32 9.38
N ILE A 249 -3.76 -13.45 10.53
CA ILE A 249 -3.17 -13.22 11.85
C ILE A 249 -3.23 -14.49 12.68
N LYS A 250 -2.21 -14.74 13.50
CA LYS A 250 -2.24 -15.86 14.46
C LYS A 250 -1.40 -15.53 15.68
N GLU A 251 -2.00 -15.60 16.87
CA GLU A 251 -1.25 -15.54 18.14
C GLU A 251 -0.81 -16.96 18.51
N VAL A 252 0.48 -17.14 18.74
CA VAL A 252 1.06 -18.41 19.22
C VAL A 252 1.99 -18.09 20.36
N GLU A 253 1.79 -18.79 21.49
CA GLU A 253 2.38 -18.44 22.79
C GLU A 253 2.05 -16.99 23.16
N HIS A 254 2.98 -16.06 22.93
CA HIS A 254 2.83 -14.63 23.23
C HIS A 254 3.25 -13.72 22.07
N THR A 255 3.48 -14.29 20.88
CA THR A 255 3.84 -13.54 19.67
C THR A 255 2.67 -13.53 18.71
N LEU A 256 2.31 -12.33 18.24
CA LEU A 256 1.35 -12.18 17.16
C LEU A 256 2.06 -12.27 15.80
N TYR A 257 1.69 -13.24 14.98
CA TYR A 257 2.18 -13.41 13.63
C TYR A 257 1.21 -12.79 12.64
N VAL A 258 1.73 -12.04 11.68
CA VAL A 258 0.92 -11.33 10.68
C VAL A 258 1.52 -11.51 9.30
N ASN A 259 0.68 -11.92 8.35
CA ASN A 259 1.02 -12.03 6.94
C ASN A 259 -0.09 -11.41 6.07
N PRO A 260 0.10 -10.23 5.46
CA PRO A 260 -0.90 -9.60 4.59
C PRO A 260 -0.96 -10.17 3.18
N SER A 261 0.04 -10.93 2.74
CA SER A 261 0.38 -11.13 1.33
C SER A 261 -0.77 -11.42 0.37
N PRO A 262 -0.68 -10.97 -0.90
CA PRO A 262 0.39 -10.17 -1.48
C PRO A 262 0.02 -8.67 -1.61
N PHE A 263 1.03 -7.81 -1.61
CA PHE A 263 0.82 -6.41 -1.95
C PHE A 263 0.87 -6.15 -3.46
N GLY A 264 1.77 -6.82 -4.18
CA GLY A 264 1.81 -6.86 -5.65
C GLY A 264 0.83 -7.86 -6.24
N ASP A 265 0.60 -7.75 -7.54
CA ASP A 265 -0.17 -8.76 -8.28
C ASP A 265 0.72 -9.98 -8.55
N ILE A 266 0.16 -11.18 -8.43
CA ILE A 266 0.92 -12.41 -8.63
C ILE A 266 0.44 -13.12 -9.89
N THR A 267 1.35 -13.54 -10.76
CA THR A 267 1.04 -14.51 -11.82
C THR A 267 1.09 -15.93 -11.26
N THR A 268 -0.01 -16.66 -11.37
CA THR A 268 -0.12 -18.06 -10.96
C THR A 268 0.54 -19.00 -11.97
N VAL A 269 0.73 -20.26 -11.59
CA VAL A 269 1.19 -21.33 -12.49
C VAL A 269 0.28 -21.56 -13.70
N HIS A 270 -0.99 -21.15 -13.61
CA HIS A 270 -1.96 -21.22 -14.71
C HIS A 270 -1.96 -19.97 -15.59
N HIS A 271 -1.03 -19.03 -15.38
CA HIS A 271 -0.93 -17.73 -16.05
C HIS A 271 -2.09 -16.77 -15.76
N ASP A 272 -2.98 -17.12 -14.82
CA ASP A 272 -3.94 -16.18 -14.26
C ASP A 272 -3.22 -15.20 -13.32
N VAL A 273 -3.65 -13.94 -13.33
CA VAL A 273 -3.15 -12.92 -12.41
C VAL A 273 -4.09 -12.86 -11.20
N LEU A 274 -3.53 -13.05 -10.00
CA LEU A 274 -4.22 -12.77 -8.74
C LEU A 274 -3.95 -11.33 -8.32
N GLU A 275 -5.01 -10.61 -8.01
CA GLU A 275 -4.92 -9.24 -7.55
C GLU A 275 -4.22 -9.14 -6.18
N GLY A 276 -3.42 -8.09 -6.02
CA GLY A 276 -2.80 -7.72 -4.75
C GLY A 276 -3.44 -6.52 -4.09
N GLY A 277 -2.60 -5.76 -3.41
CA GLY A 277 -2.94 -4.55 -2.67
C GLY A 277 -3.25 -4.78 -1.20
N PHE A 278 -3.04 -5.99 -0.68
CA PHE A 278 -3.35 -6.33 0.69
C PHE A 278 -2.25 -5.86 1.66
N PHE A 279 -2.65 -5.27 2.78
CA PHE A 279 -1.76 -4.78 3.82
C PHE A 279 -2.46 -4.75 5.18
N TYR A 280 -1.68 -4.63 6.25
CA TYR A 280 -2.20 -4.42 7.60
C TYR A 280 -1.85 -3.01 8.11
N GLN A 281 -2.80 -2.39 8.81
CA GLN A 281 -2.53 -1.29 9.73
C GLN A 281 -2.61 -1.81 11.16
N ILE A 282 -1.60 -1.49 11.97
CA ILE A 282 -1.42 -2.01 13.32
C ILE A 282 -1.21 -0.82 14.26
N GLU A 283 -2.06 -0.68 15.27
CA GLU A 283 -1.98 0.37 16.29
C GLU A 283 -1.35 -0.20 17.57
N LEU A 284 -0.32 0.49 18.06
CA LEU A 284 0.38 0.16 19.29
C LEU A 284 0.35 1.31 20.29
N GLU A 285 0.04 0.98 21.54
CA GLU A 285 0.17 1.86 22.71
C GLU A 285 1.20 1.24 23.67
N GLY A 286 2.40 1.85 23.71
CA GLY A 286 3.55 1.28 24.43
C GLY A 286 3.93 -0.10 23.88
N ASN A 287 3.83 -1.13 24.71
CA ASN A 287 4.11 -2.53 24.34
C ASN A 287 2.84 -3.36 24.05
N THR A 288 1.70 -2.71 23.85
CA THR A 288 0.42 -3.40 23.62
C THR A 288 -0.09 -3.07 22.23
N ILE A 289 -0.40 -4.10 21.45
CA ILE A 289 -1.17 -3.93 20.21
C ILE A 289 -2.64 -3.76 20.59
N THR A 290 -3.23 -2.62 20.24
CA THR A 290 -4.61 -2.27 20.63
C THR A 290 -5.62 -2.57 19.54
N HIS A 291 -5.20 -2.48 18.28
CA HIS A 291 -6.11 -2.58 17.13
C HIS A 291 -5.36 -2.95 15.84
N ILE A 292 -5.95 -3.81 15.02
CA ILE A 292 -5.41 -4.17 13.71
C ILE A 292 -6.52 -4.11 12.66
N LEU A 293 -6.22 -3.53 11.50
CA LEU A 293 -7.09 -3.52 10.33
C LEU A 293 -6.40 -4.25 9.18
N TYR A 294 -7.07 -5.26 8.63
CA TYR A 294 -6.72 -5.86 7.35
C TYR A 294 -7.35 -5.06 6.23
N ARG A 295 -6.53 -4.60 5.29
CA ARG A 295 -6.93 -3.60 4.29
C ARG A 295 -6.48 -4.00 2.90
N LYS A 296 -7.17 -3.46 1.90
CA LYS A 296 -6.79 -3.57 0.49
C LYS A 296 -6.72 -2.19 -0.14
N LEU A 297 -5.64 -1.91 -0.86
CA LEU A 297 -5.48 -0.72 -1.70
C LEU A 297 -5.80 -1.05 -3.15
N TYR A 298 -6.77 -0.36 -3.73
CA TYR A 298 -7.10 -0.45 -5.15
C TYR A 298 -7.61 0.89 -5.68
N ASN A 299 -7.09 1.34 -6.83
CA ASN A 299 -7.47 2.61 -7.47
C ASN A 299 -7.49 3.81 -6.50
N GLU A 300 -6.39 4.04 -5.77
CA GLU A 300 -6.27 5.13 -4.79
C GLU A 300 -7.30 5.06 -3.64
N ARG A 301 -7.94 3.91 -3.42
CA ARG A 301 -8.90 3.67 -2.33
C ARG A 301 -8.41 2.59 -1.39
N VAL A 302 -8.58 2.84 -0.09
CA VAL A 302 -8.29 1.88 0.98
C VAL A 302 -9.60 1.28 1.45
N TYR A 303 -9.79 -0.01 1.19
CA TYR A 303 -10.93 -0.80 1.65
C TYR A 303 -10.55 -1.49 2.97
N ASP A 304 -11.40 -1.37 3.98
CA ASP A 304 -11.30 -2.12 5.23
C ASP A 304 -11.95 -3.50 5.01
N LEU A 305 -11.17 -4.58 5.15
CA LEU A 305 -11.65 -5.95 4.91
C LEU A 305 -12.05 -6.64 6.21
N ALA A 306 -11.20 -6.52 7.24
CA ALA A 306 -11.48 -7.07 8.56
C ALA A 306 -10.80 -6.24 9.66
N GLU A 307 -11.42 -6.23 10.82
CA GLU A 307 -10.95 -5.59 12.05
C GLU A 307 -10.64 -6.64 13.11
N TYR A 308 -9.55 -6.45 13.84
CA TYR A 308 -9.15 -7.33 14.93
C TYR A 308 -8.94 -6.51 16.19
N LEU A 309 -9.69 -6.86 17.24
CA LEU A 309 -9.63 -6.25 18.55
C LEU A 309 -9.43 -7.33 19.61
N LYS A 310 -8.65 -7.02 20.64
CA LYS A 310 -8.45 -7.94 21.76
C LYS A 310 -9.64 -7.81 22.73
N LYS A 311 -10.41 -8.89 22.91
CA LYS A 311 -11.52 -8.98 23.88
C LYS A 311 -11.25 -10.17 24.81
N ASP A 312 -11.29 -9.93 26.11
CA ASP A 312 -11.03 -10.96 27.15
C ASP A 312 -9.72 -11.74 26.96
N GLY A 313 -8.70 -11.10 26.38
CA GLY A 313 -7.38 -11.70 26.14
C GLY A 313 -7.24 -12.44 24.81
N GLU A 314 -8.30 -12.57 24.01
CA GLU A 314 -8.29 -13.22 22.70
C GLU A 314 -8.52 -12.20 21.57
N TRP A 315 -7.92 -12.45 20.41
CA TRP A 315 -8.17 -11.66 19.20
C TRP A 315 -9.51 -12.05 18.58
N VAL A 316 -10.40 -11.07 18.47
CA VAL A 316 -11.71 -11.23 17.82
C VAL A 316 -11.67 -10.57 16.45
N GLU A 317 -11.91 -11.37 15.41
CA GLU A 317 -12.04 -10.90 14.02
C GLU A 317 -13.49 -10.45 13.75
N THR A 318 -13.64 -9.28 13.15
CA THR A 318 -14.90 -8.76 12.60
C THR A 318 -14.69 -8.48 11.11
N ILE A 319 -15.40 -9.19 10.25
CA ILE A 319 -15.33 -8.99 8.79
C ILE A 319 -16.14 -7.73 8.44
N ILE A 320 -15.54 -6.83 7.67
CA ILE A 320 -16.13 -5.55 7.25
C ILE A 320 -16.61 -5.64 5.78
N ASP A 321 -15.73 -6.09 4.87
CA ASP A 321 -16.05 -6.30 3.47
C ASP A 321 -16.05 -7.81 3.18
N GLU A 322 -17.21 -8.45 3.35
CA GLU A 322 -17.37 -9.88 3.11
C GLU A 322 -17.00 -10.26 1.67
N GLY A 323 -17.32 -9.43 0.69
CA GLY A 323 -17.09 -9.72 -0.73
C GLY A 323 -15.60 -9.86 -1.05
N ARG A 324 -14.81 -8.86 -0.68
CA ARG A 324 -13.35 -8.87 -0.91
C ARG A 324 -12.64 -9.87 0.01
N TYR A 325 -13.09 -10.04 1.26
CA TYR A 325 -12.52 -11.00 2.18
C TYR A 325 -12.70 -12.46 1.71
N ASP A 326 -13.92 -12.83 1.30
CA ASP A 326 -14.20 -14.17 0.78
C ASP A 326 -13.46 -14.44 -0.53
N ALA A 327 -13.36 -13.44 -1.39
CA ALA A 327 -12.63 -13.56 -2.64
C ALA A 327 -11.14 -13.81 -2.40
N LYS A 328 -10.53 -13.08 -1.45
CA LYS A 328 -9.16 -13.33 -1.01
C LYS A 328 -8.97 -14.75 -0.48
N LYS A 329 -9.92 -15.26 0.32
CA LYS A 329 -9.88 -16.64 0.85
C LYS A 329 -10.00 -17.70 -0.24
N LYS A 330 -10.79 -17.43 -1.29
CA LYS A 330 -11.01 -18.31 -2.44
C LYS A 330 -9.96 -18.13 -3.54
N LEU A 331 -9.04 -17.17 -3.38
CA LEU A 331 -8.05 -16.77 -4.39
C LEU A 331 -8.69 -16.41 -5.73
N VAL A 332 -9.72 -15.55 -5.70
CA VAL A 332 -10.38 -15.01 -6.90
C VAL A 332 -10.34 -13.49 -6.88
N ASN A 333 -10.32 -12.89 -8.07
CA ASN A 333 -10.30 -11.43 -8.20
C ASN A 333 -11.69 -10.83 -8.05
N VAL A 334 -11.77 -9.66 -7.42
CA VAL A 334 -12.97 -8.81 -7.37
C VAL A 334 -12.73 -7.53 -8.13
N ASP A 335 -11.70 -6.79 -7.73
CA ASP A 335 -11.49 -5.41 -8.18
C ASP A 335 -10.92 -5.36 -9.60
N MET A 336 -10.05 -6.30 -9.98
CA MET A 336 -9.54 -6.42 -11.35
C MET A 336 -10.64 -6.73 -12.38
N ASN A 337 -11.80 -7.25 -11.96
CA ASN A 337 -12.91 -7.54 -12.87
C ASN A 337 -13.74 -6.28 -13.19
N ILE A 338 -13.54 -5.18 -12.45
CA ILE A 338 -14.21 -3.91 -12.72
C ILE A 338 -13.66 -3.34 -14.02
N LEU A 339 -14.56 -3.02 -14.96
CA LEU A 339 -14.20 -2.44 -16.24
C LEU A 339 -13.47 -1.10 -16.02
N PRO A 340 -12.23 -0.96 -16.53
CA PRO A 340 -11.51 0.31 -16.46
C PRO A 340 -12.32 1.40 -17.16
N TYR A 341 -12.47 2.54 -16.50
CA TYR A 341 -13.07 3.71 -17.11
C TYR A 341 -12.32 4.97 -16.67
N SER A 342 -12.28 5.96 -17.55
CA SER A 342 -11.71 7.27 -17.25
C SER A 342 -12.83 8.22 -16.85
N HIS A 343 -12.57 9.03 -15.83
CA HIS A 343 -13.49 10.10 -15.46
C HIS A 343 -13.56 11.16 -16.57
N ILE A 344 -14.49 12.10 -16.43
CA ILE A 344 -14.50 13.31 -17.26
C ILE A 344 -13.16 14.06 -17.15
N PRO A 345 -12.70 14.74 -18.21
CA PRO A 345 -11.37 15.38 -18.26
C PRO A 345 -11.09 16.35 -17.11
N GLU A 346 -12.12 17.07 -16.64
CA GLU A 346 -12.03 18.00 -15.53
C GLU A 346 -11.65 17.31 -14.19
N ILE A 347 -12.14 16.08 -13.97
CA ILE A 347 -11.84 15.28 -12.77
C ILE A 347 -10.43 14.68 -12.86
N GLU A 348 -10.08 14.10 -14.01
CA GLU A 348 -8.73 13.54 -14.24
C GLU A 348 -7.66 14.60 -14.01
N LEU A 349 -7.85 15.78 -14.59
CA LEU A 349 -6.91 16.90 -14.44
C LEU A 349 -6.78 17.33 -12.97
N PHE A 350 -7.89 17.39 -12.23
CA PHE A 350 -7.85 17.70 -10.81
C PHE A 350 -7.12 16.62 -10.00
N LYS A 351 -7.38 15.33 -10.27
CA LYS A 351 -6.72 14.21 -9.61
C LYS A 351 -5.21 14.28 -9.79
N GLU A 352 -4.73 14.51 -11.01
CA GLU A 352 -3.30 14.65 -11.29
C GLU A 352 -2.66 15.79 -10.49
N ILE A 353 -3.33 16.94 -10.39
CA ILE A 353 -2.87 18.09 -9.63
C ILE A 353 -2.90 17.80 -8.12
N LYS A 354 -3.99 17.24 -7.62
CA LYS A 354 -4.16 16.85 -6.21
C LYS A 354 -3.06 15.87 -5.80
N ASN A 355 -2.83 14.83 -6.60
CA ASN A 355 -1.83 13.81 -6.34
C ASN A 355 -0.42 14.40 -6.28
N PHE A 356 -0.11 15.39 -7.11
CA PHE A 356 1.16 16.13 -7.01
C PHE A 356 1.29 16.90 -5.69
N PHE A 357 0.25 17.61 -5.26
CA PHE A 357 0.32 18.36 -4.00
C PHE A 357 0.41 17.45 -2.77
N ARG A 358 -0.27 16.30 -2.79
CA ARG A 358 -0.21 15.29 -1.72
C ARG A 358 1.17 14.66 -1.55
N MET A 359 2.04 14.73 -2.56
CA MET A 359 3.44 14.34 -2.41
C MET A 359 4.21 15.18 -1.38
N PHE A 360 3.66 16.34 -1.02
CA PHE A 360 4.24 17.28 -0.08
C PHE A 360 3.30 17.51 1.09
N GLN A 361 2.61 16.45 1.50
CA GLN A 361 1.63 16.51 2.57
C GLN A 361 2.26 17.05 3.85
N THR A 362 1.60 18.04 4.46
CA THR A 362 2.04 18.67 5.71
C THR A 362 1.59 17.85 6.92
N GLU A 363 2.40 17.84 7.98
CA GLU A 363 2.06 17.28 9.30
C GLU A 363 0.68 17.79 9.79
N GLU A 364 0.41 19.09 9.60
CA GLU A 364 -0.88 19.71 9.92
C GLU A 364 -2.09 19.08 9.19
N SER A 365 -1.89 18.56 7.98
CA SER A 365 -2.95 17.83 7.26
C SER A 365 -3.10 16.41 7.81
N GLU A 366 -2.00 15.77 8.18
CA GLU A 366 -1.99 14.43 8.76
C GLU A 366 -2.74 14.43 10.09
N LEU A 367 -2.37 15.33 11.00
CA LEU A 367 -3.03 15.51 12.30
C LEU A 367 -4.54 15.74 12.16
N ARG A 368 -4.98 16.54 11.19
CA ARG A 368 -6.40 16.79 10.94
C ARG A 368 -7.13 15.55 10.44
N VAL A 369 -6.52 14.79 9.54
CA VAL A 369 -7.10 13.53 9.03
C VAL A 369 -7.21 12.51 10.15
N GLU A 370 -6.14 12.30 10.92
CA GLU A 370 -6.15 11.41 12.08
C GLU A 370 -7.19 11.82 13.11
N LYS A 371 -7.32 13.13 13.37
CA LYS A 371 -8.36 13.66 14.26
C LYS A 371 -9.76 13.33 13.76
N MET A 372 -10.01 13.47 12.46
CA MET A 372 -11.31 13.10 11.90
C MET A 372 -11.56 11.58 11.98
N GLU A 373 -10.55 10.75 11.73
CA GLU A 373 -10.65 9.28 11.92
C GLU A 373 -10.93 8.90 13.40
N GLU A 374 -10.31 9.59 14.36
CA GLU A 374 -10.56 9.42 15.80
C GLU A 374 -12.01 9.81 16.15
N ILE A 375 -12.48 10.94 15.64
CA ILE A 375 -13.84 11.45 15.88
C ILE A 375 -14.88 10.47 15.33
N VAL A 376 -14.73 10.02 14.08
CA VAL A 376 -15.62 9.03 13.48
C VAL A 376 -15.71 7.79 14.35
N ARG A 377 -14.57 7.20 14.75
CA ARG A 377 -14.56 5.99 15.59
C ARG A 377 -15.30 6.18 16.92
N ARG A 378 -15.29 7.39 17.49
CA ARG A 378 -16.02 7.71 18.72
C ARG A 378 -17.52 7.89 18.52
N ILE A 379 -17.95 8.41 17.38
CA ILE A 379 -19.35 8.74 17.11
C ILE A 379 -20.11 7.63 16.39
N GLU A 380 -19.43 6.74 15.66
CA GLU A 380 -20.00 5.61 14.93
C GLU A 380 -20.90 4.70 15.79
N PRO A 381 -20.61 4.43 17.09
CA PRO A 381 -21.54 3.69 17.95
C PRO A 381 -22.86 4.41 18.25
N MET A 382 -22.92 5.74 18.03
CA MET A 382 -24.09 6.59 18.31
C MET A 382 -24.83 7.01 17.02
N VAL A 383 -24.14 7.00 15.88
CA VAL A 383 -24.67 7.39 14.58
C VAL A 383 -24.37 6.27 13.59
N GLU A 384 -25.42 5.56 13.20
CA GLU A 384 -25.33 4.49 12.21
C GLU A 384 -24.83 5.05 10.86
N ASP A 385 -23.81 4.41 10.29
CA ASP A 385 -23.25 4.70 8.97
C ASP A 385 -22.91 6.19 8.74
N ILE A 386 -21.94 6.68 9.49
CA ILE A 386 -21.35 8.01 9.29
C ILE A 386 -20.01 7.96 8.57
N ALA A 387 -19.91 8.73 7.49
CA ALA A 387 -18.65 9.01 6.81
C ALA A 387 -18.58 10.48 6.41
N MET A 388 -17.42 10.89 5.92
CA MET A 388 -17.24 12.26 5.45
C MET A 388 -16.20 12.32 4.33
N ASP A 389 -16.31 13.36 3.52
CA ASP A 389 -15.27 13.78 2.60
C ASP A 389 -14.69 15.09 3.09
N VAL A 390 -13.36 15.17 3.21
CA VAL A 390 -12.67 16.43 3.48
C VAL A 390 -12.32 17.14 2.18
N LEU A 391 -12.42 18.47 2.21
CA LEU A 391 -12.17 19.37 1.07
C LEU A 391 -11.03 20.35 1.40
N GLY A 392 -10.78 21.28 0.49
CA GLY A 392 -9.86 22.38 0.70
C GLY A 392 -8.43 21.92 1.00
N SER A 393 -7.80 22.54 2.00
CA SER A 393 -6.38 22.32 2.30
C SER A 393 -6.07 20.93 2.84
N VAL A 394 -7.03 20.30 3.53
CA VAL A 394 -6.89 18.94 4.06
C VAL A 394 -6.93 17.91 2.92
N ASN A 395 -7.84 18.09 1.94
CA ASN A 395 -7.93 17.23 0.76
C ASN A 395 -6.64 17.23 -0.09
N VAL A 396 -6.05 18.41 -0.31
CA VAL A 396 -4.81 18.54 -1.10
C VAL A 396 -3.54 18.25 -0.29
N GLY A 397 -3.66 18.06 1.03
CA GLY A 397 -2.54 17.77 1.93
C GLY A 397 -1.67 18.97 2.32
N LEU A 398 -2.12 20.22 2.12
CA LEU A 398 -1.29 21.40 2.36
C LEU A 398 -1.84 22.30 3.48
N SER A 399 -2.33 21.72 4.57
CA SER A 399 -2.85 22.45 5.72
C SER A 399 -1.75 23.23 6.45
N GLN A 400 -2.16 24.24 7.20
CA GLN A 400 -1.34 25.01 8.12
C GLN A 400 -2.05 25.06 9.48
N PRO A 401 -1.41 25.50 10.57
CA PRO A 401 -2.06 25.57 11.88
C PRO A 401 -3.38 26.36 11.87
N SER A 402 -3.48 27.40 11.03
CA SER A 402 -4.69 28.21 10.88
C SER A 402 -5.71 27.68 9.86
N SER A 403 -5.44 26.54 9.21
CA SER A 403 -6.36 25.93 8.25
C SER A 403 -7.60 25.39 8.98
N ASP A 404 -8.74 25.66 8.37
CA ASP A 404 -10.04 25.05 8.65
C ASP A 404 -10.16 23.64 8.02
N ILE A 405 -11.19 22.92 8.48
CA ILE A 405 -11.62 21.63 7.95
C ILE A 405 -12.97 21.82 7.26
N ASP A 406 -12.96 21.79 5.93
CA ASP A 406 -14.17 21.77 5.12
C ASP A 406 -14.59 20.31 4.90
N MET A 407 -15.86 19.97 5.16
CA MET A 407 -16.33 18.59 4.99
C MET A 407 -17.73 18.47 4.38
N VAL A 408 -17.95 17.35 3.70
CA VAL A 408 -19.27 16.84 3.32
C VAL A 408 -19.56 15.63 4.18
N LEU A 409 -20.75 15.56 4.79
CA LEU A 409 -21.16 14.42 5.61
C LEU A 409 -21.97 13.42 4.79
N TYR A 410 -21.73 12.13 5.03
CA TYR A 410 -22.51 11.02 4.52
C TYR A 410 -23.16 10.30 5.68
N LEU A 411 -24.48 10.14 5.63
CA LEU A 411 -25.28 9.56 6.71
C LEU A 411 -26.39 8.70 6.12
N ARG A 412 -26.87 7.70 6.86
CA ARG A 412 -28.17 7.08 6.59
C ARG A 412 -29.25 7.73 7.44
N CYS A 413 -30.07 8.59 6.83
CA CYS A 413 -31.22 9.20 7.51
C CYS A 413 -32.40 8.21 7.49
N GLY A 414 -32.75 7.62 8.63
CA GLY A 414 -33.93 6.74 8.76
C GLY A 414 -35.28 7.46 8.80
N ALA A 415 -35.31 8.79 8.65
CA ALA A 415 -36.51 9.63 8.71
C ALA A 415 -36.81 10.27 7.35
N GLN A 416 -38.04 10.76 7.15
CA GLN A 416 -38.38 11.67 6.04
C GLN A 416 -37.65 13.00 6.25
N CYS A 417 -36.40 13.02 5.80
CA CYS A 417 -35.55 14.18 5.72
C CYS A 417 -36.15 15.21 4.73
N PRO A 418 -36.14 16.53 5.03
CA PRO A 418 -36.53 17.56 4.05
C PRO A 418 -35.59 17.57 2.85
N ASP A 419 -36.02 18.13 1.71
CA ASP A 419 -35.22 18.26 0.47
C ASP A 419 -33.82 18.88 0.69
N ASN A 420 -33.64 19.65 1.76
CA ASN A 420 -32.33 20.14 2.20
C ASN A 420 -31.85 19.40 3.46
N LEU A 421 -30.95 18.42 3.28
CA LEU A 421 -30.42 17.60 4.37
C LEU A 421 -29.59 18.37 5.41
N LEU A 422 -29.01 19.53 5.07
CA LEU A 422 -28.36 20.41 6.06
C LEU A 422 -29.35 20.91 7.12
N SER A 423 -30.64 20.92 6.79
CA SER A 423 -31.71 21.26 7.73
C SER A 423 -32.20 20.07 8.55
N CYS A 424 -31.82 18.83 8.20
CA CYS A 424 -32.17 17.61 8.92
C CYS A 424 -31.62 17.63 10.36
N ASN A 425 -32.39 17.09 11.30
CA ASN A 425 -31.92 16.85 12.66
C ASN A 425 -30.73 15.88 12.69
N CYS A 426 -30.78 14.79 11.92
CA CYS A 426 -29.68 13.84 11.75
C CYS A 426 -28.33 14.52 11.43
N CYS A 427 -28.31 15.39 10.42
CA CYS A 427 -27.11 16.13 10.03
C CYS A 427 -26.68 17.12 11.11
N LYS A 428 -27.64 17.83 11.73
CA LYS A 428 -27.34 18.79 12.81
C LYS A 428 -26.79 18.13 14.06
N ASP A 429 -27.32 16.95 14.40
CA ASP A 429 -26.90 16.16 15.56
C ASP A 429 -25.49 15.64 15.32
N ALA A 430 -25.23 15.04 14.15
CA ALA A 430 -23.88 14.62 13.74
C ALA A 430 -22.89 15.80 13.76
N ALA A 431 -23.25 16.93 13.16
CA ALA A 431 -22.40 18.14 13.16
C ALA A 431 -22.16 18.67 14.58
N THR A 432 -23.12 18.54 15.49
CA THR A 432 -22.98 18.93 16.89
C THR A 432 -22.06 17.98 17.64
N MET A 433 -22.17 16.67 17.42
CA MET A 433 -21.24 15.67 17.99
C MET A 433 -19.81 15.92 17.52
N ILE A 434 -19.61 16.18 16.22
CA ILE A 434 -18.29 16.52 15.65
C ILE A 434 -17.76 17.81 16.30
N ARG A 435 -18.57 18.86 16.41
CA ARG A 435 -18.18 20.12 17.09
C ARG A 435 -17.74 19.89 18.53
N ASN A 436 -18.51 19.10 19.27
CA ASN A 436 -18.21 18.79 20.67
C ASN A 436 -16.94 17.95 20.80
N ALA A 437 -16.66 17.06 19.84
CA ALA A 437 -15.46 16.24 19.83
C ALA A 437 -14.20 17.03 19.42
N LEU A 438 -14.35 18.07 18.59
CA LEU A 438 -13.27 18.97 18.19
C LEU A 438 -12.89 20.01 19.27
N GLN A 439 -13.77 20.33 20.22
CA GLN A 439 -13.47 21.22 21.38
C GLN A 439 -12.71 22.52 21.03
N ASP A 440 -13.05 23.17 19.92
CA ASP A 440 -12.38 24.37 19.39
C ASP A 440 -10.91 24.18 18.94
N GLU A 441 -10.38 22.96 18.90
CA GLU A 441 -9.04 22.63 18.39
C GLU A 441 -8.88 23.07 16.93
N TYR A 442 -9.90 22.77 16.11
CA TYR A 442 -9.95 23.17 14.71
C TYR A 442 -11.28 23.87 14.38
N LYS A 443 -11.18 24.91 13.55
CA LYS A 443 -12.36 25.47 12.87
C LYS A 443 -12.80 24.47 11.80
N PHE A 444 -14.10 24.23 11.70
CA PHE A 444 -14.65 23.37 10.65
C PHE A 444 -15.99 23.92 10.11
N GLU A 445 -16.28 23.55 8.87
CA GLU A 445 -17.52 23.88 8.18
C GLU A 445 -18.08 22.63 7.48
N VAL A 446 -19.37 22.36 7.70
CA VAL A 446 -20.11 21.31 6.97
C VAL A 446 -20.73 21.97 5.75
N LEU A 447 -20.17 21.68 4.57
CA LEU A 447 -20.57 22.29 3.30
C LEU A 447 -21.83 21.65 2.71
N ASP A 448 -21.97 20.34 2.89
CA ASP A 448 -23.11 19.57 2.40
C ASP A 448 -23.33 18.31 3.25
N CYS A 449 -24.51 17.73 3.13
CA CYS A 449 -24.85 16.45 3.74
C CYS A 449 -25.63 15.59 2.75
N ILE A 450 -25.18 14.35 2.55
CA ILE A 450 -25.69 13.40 1.57
C ILE A 450 -26.33 12.21 2.29
N ASP A 451 -27.59 11.91 1.94
CA ASP A 451 -28.30 10.74 2.47
C ASP A 451 -27.96 9.50 1.63
N LEU A 452 -27.25 8.55 2.24
CA LEU A 452 -26.85 7.31 1.58
C LEU A 452 -28.04 6.42 1.22
N ASN A 453 -29.16 6.51 1.94
CA ASN A 453 -30.38 5.78 1.58
C ASN A 453 -30.96 6.29 0.26
N GLU A 454 -30.92 7.61 0.06
CA GLU A 454 -31.38 8.23 -1.19
C GLU A 454 -30.42 7.93 -2.36
N VAL A 455 -29.11 7.96 -2.12
CA VAL A 455 -28.12 7.58 -3.13
C VAL A 455 -28.34 6.13 -3.58
N GLU A 456 -28.42 5.19 -2.63
CA GLU A 456 -28.65 3.77 -2.91
C GLU A 456 -29.93 3.53 -3.71
N LYS A 457 -31.04 4.16 -3.30
CA LYS A 457 -32.31 4.11 -4.03
C LYS A 457 -32.15 4.59 -5.48
N ASN A 458 -31.50 5.74 -5.69
CA ASN A 458 -31.36 6.32 -7.03
C ASN A 458 -30.39 5.53 -7.93
N ILE A 459 -29.41 4.82 -7.37
CA ILE A 459 -28.57 3.87 -8.12
C ILE A 459 -29.44 2.69 -8.60
N ASN A 460 -30.22 2.10 -7.70
CA ASN A 460 -31.10 0.98 -8.03
C ASN A 460 -32.18 1.33 -9.08
N GLU A 461 -32.75 2.54 -8.99
CA GLU A 461 -33.74 3.06 -9.94
C GLU A 461 -33.11 3.59 -11.24
N LYS A 462 -31.76 3.62 -11.34
CA LYS A 462 -31.00 4.23 -12.43
C LYS A 462 -31.41 5.68 -12.72
N ASN A 463 -31.67 6.44 -11.66
CA ASN A 463 -32.09 7.83 -11.77
C ASN A 463 -30.89 8.77 -11.88
N TYR A 464 -30.41 8.99 -13.11
CA TYR A 464 -29.28 9.90 -13.36
C TYR A 464 -29.63 11.38 -13.17
N GLU A 465 -30.92 11.73 -13.05
CA GLU A 465 -31.39 13.11 -12.80
C GLU A 465 -31.41 13.47 -11.30
N SER A 466 -31.16 12.52 -10.40
CA SER A 466 -31.10 12.77 -8.96
C SER A 466 -29.94 13.68 -8.58
N GLU A 467 -30.26 14.86 -8.04
CA GLU A 467 -29.26 15.82 -7.54
C GLU A 467 -28.42 15.24 -6.39
N THR A 468 -29.01 14.43 -5.51
CA THR A 468 -28.27 13.79 -4.41
C THR A 468 -27.24 12.78 -4.95
N LEU A 469 -27.62 11.97 -5.93
CA LEU A 469 -26.69 11.02 -6.58
C LEU A 469 -25.59 11.76 -7.35
N GLN A 470 -25.95 12.79 -8.10
CA GLN A 470 -24.99 13.63 -8.82
C GLN A 470 -23.95 14.27 -7.89
N ARG A 471 -24.39 14.86 -6.77
CA ARG A 471 -23.50 15.43 -5.75
C ARG A 471 -22.63 14.36 -5.10
N PHE A 472 -23.18 13.20 -4.77
CA PHE A 472 -22.41 12.06 -4.27
C PHE A 472 -21.25 11.73 -5.23
N VAL A 473 -21.55 11.46 -6.51
CA VAL A 473 -20.54 11.15 -7.53
C VAL A 473 -19.51 12.28 -7.68
N ALA A 474 -19.95 13.54 -7.64
CA ALA A 474 -19.07 14.71 -7.72
C ALA A 474 -18.04 14.75 -6.57
N TYR A 475 -18.51 14.67 -5.32
CA TYR A 475 -17.66 14.72 -4.14
C TYR A 475 -16.70 13.53 -4.10
N ARG A 476 -17.22 12.32 -4.34
CA ARG A 476 -16.40 11.10 -4.37
C ARG A 476 -15.26 11.17 -5.36
N SER A 477 -15.46 11.84 -6.49
CA SER A 477 -14.45 11.90 -7.54
C SER A 477 -13.26 12.82 -7.22
N ILE A 478 -13.42 13.79 -6.31
CA ILE A 478 -12.41 14.83 -6.05
C ILE A 478 -11.95 14.90 -4.60
N CYS A 479 -12.78 14.48 -3.65
CA CYS A 479 -12.50 14.63 -2.23
C CYS A 479 -11.69 13.46 -1.66
N ARG A 480 -11.29 13.61 -0.40
CA ARG A 480 -10.59 12.59 0.38
C ARG A 480 -11.55 12.01 1.43
N PRO A 481 -11.86 10.71 1.39
CA PRO A 481 -12.77 10.09 2.34
C PRO A 481 -12.15 9.97 3.74
N ILE A 482 -13.01 10.04 4.74
CA ILE A 482 -12.81 9.51 6.09
C ILE A 482 -13.96 8.53 6.34
N ASN A 483 -13.64 7.38 6.92
CA ASN A 483 -14.54 6.23 7.06
C ASN A 483 -15.08 5.68 5.73
N TYR A 484 -14.18 5.39 4.78
CA TYR A 484 -14.57 4.93 3.45
C TYR A 484 -15.39 3.63 3.46
N ARG A 485 -15.28 2.80 4.50
CA ARG A 485 -16.07 1.56 4.66
C ARG A 485 -17.58 1.75 4.50
N VAL A 486 -18.11 2.91 4.91
CA VAL A 486 -19.55 3.24 4.79
C VAL A 486 -19.93 3.63 3.36
N ILE A 487 -18.99 4.20 2.61
CA ILE A 487 -19.19 4.71 1.25
C ILE A 487 -18.94 3.62 0.20
N ALA A 488 -17.97 2.74 0.46
CA ALA A 488 -17.49 1.73 -0.49
C ALA A 488 -18.61 0.89 -1.13
N PRO A 489 -19.64 0.41 -0.40
CA PRO A 489 -20.72 -0.38 -1.01
C PRO A 489 -21.47 0.37 -2.11
N LEU A 490 -21.69 1.68 -1.95
CA LEU A 490 -22.40 2.48 -2.95
C LEU A 490 -21.52 2.80 -4.16
N GLU A 491 -20.21 3.01 -3.97
CA GLU A 491 -19.27 3.09 -5.10
C GLU A 491 -19.18 1.76 -5.86
N ASP A 492 -19.23 0.62 -5.17
CA ASP A 492 -19.26 -0.70 -5.80
C ASP A 492 -20.54 -0.91 -6.62
N MET A 493 -21.70 -0.47 -6.12
CA MET A 493 -22.95 -0.50 -6.91
C MET A 493 -22.84 0.34 -8.19
N LEU A 494 -22.23 1.52 -8.13
CA LEU A 494 -21.97 2.35 -9.33
C LEU A 494 -21.00 1.66 -10.29
N ASN A 495 -20.00 0.95 -9.77
CA ASN A 495 -18.99 0.26 -10.59
C ASN A 495 -19.55 -0.97 -11.32
N GLN A 496 -20.70 -1.50 -10.89
CA GLN A 496 -21.39 -2.59 -11.61
C GLN A 496 -22.02 -2.12 -12.93
N ASP A 497 -22.30 -0.81 -13.09
CA ASP A 497 -22.86 -0.21 -14.30
C ASP A 497 -22.07 1.05 -14.69
N ILE A 498 -20.95 0.83 -15.39
CA ILE A 498 -20.05 1.90 -15.83
C ILE A 498 -20.73 2.87 -16.82
N GLU A 499 -21.70 2.41 -17.61
CA GLU A 499 -22.44 3.28 -18.52
C GLU A 499 -23.28 4.28 -17.74
N PHE A 500 -24.05 3.79 -16.76
CA PHE A 500 -24.82 4.64 -15.85
C PHE A 500 -23.92 5.61 -15.09
N ARG A 501 -22.79 5.14 -14.53
CA ARG A 501 -21.84 6.00 -13.82
C ARG A 501 -21.32 7.14 -14.71
N LYS A 502 -20.99 6.84 -15.96
CA LYS A 502 -20.53 7.86 -16.94
C LYS A 502 -21.62 8.90 -17.25
N GLU A 503 -22.87 8.48 -17.32
CA GLU A 503 -23.99 9.39 -17.55
C GLU A 503 -24.16 10.38 -16.38
N VAL A 504 -24.09 9.88 -15.14
CA VAL A 504 -24.11 10.71 -13.93
C VAL A 504 -22.89 11.65 -13.86
N GLU A 505 -21.69 11.17 -14.18
CA GLU A 505 -20.50 12.04 -14.24
C GLU A 505 -20.61 13.10 -15.36
N GLY A 506 -21.25 12.75 -16.48
CA GLY A 506 -21.51 13.66 -17.58
C GLY A 506 -22.44 14.81 -17.21
N SER A 507 -23.47 14.55 -16.41
CA SER A 507 -24.45 15.57 -15.99
C SER A 507 -23.84 16.62 -15.04
N ILE A 508 -22.84 16.24 -14.24
CA ILE A 508 -22.18 17.14 -13.29
C ILE A 508 -21.05 17.99 -13.89
N ARG A 509 -20.70 17.78 -15.16
CA ARG A 509 -19.60 18.49 -15.81
C ARG A 509 -19.78 20.01 -15.85
N SER A 510 -21.01 20.48 -16.04
CA SER A 510 -21.35 21.91 -16.03
C SER A 510 -21.12 22.53 -14.65
N TYR A 511 -21.52 21.84 -13.59
CA TYR A 511 -21.30 22.25 -12.20
C TYR A 511 -19.80 22.37 -11.88
N PHE A 512 -18.99 21.41 -12.31
CA PHE A 512 -17.54 21.47 -12.15
C PHE A 512 -16.92 22.70 -12.80
N ARG A 513 -17.32 23.05 -14.03
CA ARG A 513 -16.80 24.24 -14.72
C ARG A 513 -17.11 25.54 -13.97
N ILE A 514 -18.29 25.62 -13.35
CA ILE A 514 -18.68 26.77 -12.53
C ILE A 514 -17.86 26.80 -11.24
N PHE A 515 -17.74 25.67 -10.53
CA PHE A 515 -17.00 25.59 -9.27
C PHE A 515 -15.52 25.97 -9.45
N VAL A 516 -14.87 25.48 -10.50
CA VAL A 516 -13.43 25.64 -10.71
C VAL A 516 -13.03 27.08 -11.05
N THR A 517 -13.95 27.85 -11.62
CA THR A 517 -13.73 29.27 -11.97
C THR A 517 -14.05 30.22 -10.81
N THR A 518 -14.45 29.72 -9.64
CA THR A 518 -14.72 30.57 -8.47
C THR A 518 -13.45 31.24 -7.96
N SER A 519 -13.56 32.53 -7.60
CA SER A 519 -12.42 33.33 -7.12
C SER A 519 -11.77 32.75 -5.85
N GLN A 520 -12.57 32.10 -5.00
CA GLN A 520 -12.10 31.42 -3.79
C GLN A 520 -11.23 30.21 -4.14
N HIS A 521 -11.65 29.37 -5.10
CA HIS A 521 -10.91 28.18 -5.52
C HIS A 521 -9.58 28.55 -6.19
N VAL A 522 -9.59 29.53 -7.09
CA VAL A 522 -8.36 30.09 -7.71
C VAL A 522 -7.41 30.62 -6.63
N ARG A 523 -7.94 31.33 -5.62
CA ARG A 523 -7.12 31.84 -4.50
C ARG A 523 -6.53 30.71 -3.67
N SER A 524 -7.24 29.60 -3.47
CA SER A 524 -6.73 28.43 -2.76
C SER A 524 -5.53 27.82 -3.48
N PHE A 525 -5.58 27.66 -4.80
CA PHE A 525 -4.42 27.17 -5.58
C PHE A 525 -3.20 28.10 -5.49
N LYS A 526 -3.40 29.42 -5.53
CA LYS A 526 -2.31 30.39 -5.29
C LYS A 526 -1.70 30.25 -3.89
N LYS A 527 -2.51 29.95 -2.86
CA LYS A 527 -1.99 29.65 -1.51
C LYS A 527 -1.17 28.36 -1.50
N TYR A 528 -1.64 27.30 -2.14
CA TYR A 528 -0.94 26.01 -2.22
C TYR A 528 0.42 26.14 -2.90
N GLU A 529 0.49 26.84 -4.03
CA GLU A 529 1.74 27.10 -4.73
C GLU A 529 2.74 27.89 -3.85
N ASN A 530 2.27 28.91 -3.13
CA ASN A 530 3.11 29.69 -2.23
C ASN A 530 3.65 28.87 -1.05
N ARG A 531 2.86 27.92 -0.52
CA ARG A 531 3.30 27.00 0.54
C ARG A 531 4.46 26.14 0.05
N LEU A 532 4.35 25.55 -1.14
CA LEU A 532 5.45 24.77 -1.75
C LEU A 532 6.71 25.62 -1.98
N LYS A 533 6.57 26.85 -2.47
CA LYS A 533 7.71 27.78 -2.65
C LYS A 533 8.42 28.07 -1.34
N THR A 534 7.68 28.19 -0.24
CA THR A 534 8.24 28.49 1.09
C THR A 534 9.13 27.36 1.61
N ILE A 535 8.83 26.11 1.26
CA ILE A 535 9.65 24.93 1.58
C ILE A 535 10.67 24.59 0.48
N GLY A 536 10.93 25.51 -0.44
CA GLY A 536 11.96 25.38 -1.48
C GLY A 536 11.58 24.54 -2.69
N ILE A 537 10.31 24.11 -2.79
CA ILE A 537 9.84 23.26 -3.89
C ILE A 537 9.35 24.14 -5.03
N ARG A 538 9.98 23.98 -6.21
CA ARG A 538 9.55 24.62 -7.44
C ARG A 538 8.57 23.73 -8.18
N LEU A 539 7.42 24.29 -8.54
CA LEU A 539 6.43 23.58 -9.34
C LEU A 539 7.01 23.22 -10.73
N PRO A 540 6.97 21.95 -11.15
CA PRO A 540 7.32 21.58 -12.51
C PRO A 540 6.41 22.25 -13.54
N ASP A 541 6.94 22.59 -14.71
CA ASP A 541 6.18 23.26 -15.78
C ASP A 541 5.01 22.41 -16.30
N SER A 542 5.13 21.07 -16.22
CA SER A 542 4.03 20.16 -16.52
C SER A 542 2.84 20.37 -15.59
N ILE A 543 3.08 20.46 -14.27
CA ILE A 543 2.03 20.68 -13.27
C ILE A 543 1.48 22.10 -13.36
N ARG A 544 2.32 23.10 -13.57
CA ARG A 544 1.87 24.49 -13.74
C ARG A 544 0.87 24.61 -14.90
N ARG A 545 1.19 24.01 -16.05
CA ARG A 545 0.28 23.98 -17.21
C ARG A 545 -1.03 23.28 -16.89
N LYS A 546 -0.99 22.17 -16.14
CA LYS A 546 -2.21 21.47 -15.69
C LYS A 546 -3.08 22.35 -14.79
N ILE A 547 -2.50 23.08 -13.85
CA ILE A 547 -3.24 24.02 -12.99
C ILE A 547 -3.89 25.12 -13.81
N LEU A 548 -3.17 25.73 -14.75
CA LEU A 548 -3.72 26.78 -15.62
C LEU A 548 -4.87 26.25 -16.48
N GLN A 549 -4.71 25.05 -17.06
CA GLN A 549 -5.75 24.37 -17.82
C GLN A 549 -6.98 24.07 -16.97
N TYR A 550 -6.78 23.61 -15.73
CA TYR A 550 -7.85 23.29 -14.80
C TYR A 550 -8.65 24.52 -14.41
N LEU A 551 -7.96 25.58 -13.99
CA LEU A 551 -8.57 26.85 -13.58
C LEU A 551 -9.14 27.67 -14.74
N GLN A 552 -8.96 27.21 -15.99
CA GLN A 552 -9.37 27.91 -17.22
C GLN A 552 -8.82 29.35 -17.27
N SER A 553 -7.65 29.58 -16.69
CA SER A 553 -7.03 30.91 -16.62
C SER A 553 -6.26 31.20 -17.92
N GLU A 554 -6.73 32.18 -18.70
CA GLU A 554 -6.06 32.69 -19.91
C GLU A 554 -4.83 33.58 -19.62
N GLU A 555 -4.01 33.29 -18.60
CA GLU A 555 -2.88 34.18 -18.24
C GLU A 555 -1.59 33.93 -19.04
N ASP A 556 -1.48 32.90 -19.89
CA ASP A 556 -0.26 32.63 -20.69
C ASP A 556 -0.54 32.30 -22.18
N LYS A 557 -1.34 33.12 -22.87
CA LYS A 557 -1.33 33.15 -24.36
C LYS A 557 -0.31 34.15 -24.95
N GLU A 558 0.46 34.83 -24.11
CA GLU A 558 1.49 35.78 -24.53
C GLU A 558 2.79 35.63 -23.72
N ILE A 559 3.54 34.53 -23.92
CA ILE A 559 5.03 34.53 -23.85
C ILE A 559 5.58 33.58 -24.91
#